data_AF-A0AA37XDG3-F1
#
_entry.id   AF-A0AA37XDG3-F1
#
_cell.length_a   1.000
_cell.length_b   1.000
_cell.length_c   1.000
_cell.angle_alpha   90.00
_cell.angle_beta   90.00
_cell.angle_gamma   90.00
#
_symmetry.space_group_name_H-M   'P 1'
#
loop_
_entity.id
_entity.type
_entity.pdbx_description
1 polymer ?
#
loop_
_entity_poly.entity_id
_entity_poly.type
_entity_poly.pdbx_seq_one_letter_code
_entity_poly.pdbx_strand_id
1 'polypeptide(L)'
;MRVVFFASAGASSAYLTVSEIFPLEIRSQVIGYVFAVGQGAGAIAPVLYASLIGDGSDRGPLTIGYYIGSGVMMIGALVAVVWGVAAERKGLEDIVDPLTKSTPTAK
;
A
#
# COMPACT_ATOMS: atom_id res chain seq x y z
N MET A 1 -17.35 -11.44 -5.78
CA MET A 1 -16.96 -10.49 -6.84
C MET A 1 -16.63 -9.08 -6.32
N ARG A 2 -17.50 -8.44 -5.53
CA ARG A 2 -17.31 -7.02 -5.13
C ARG A 2 -16.05 -6.76 -4.30
N VAL A 3 -15.70 -7.63 -3.35
CA VAL A 3 -14.54 -7.41 -2.45
C VAL A 3 -13.19 -7.49 -3.19
N VAL A 4 -13.03 -8.46 -4.10
CA VAL A 4 -11.77 -8.64 -4.87
C VAL A 4 -11.53 -7.48 -5.84
N PHE A 5 -12.59 -6.90 -6.41
CA PHE A 5 -12.48 -5.78 -7.33
C PHE A 5 -11.94 -4.51 -6.63
N PHE A 6 -12.49 -4.15 -5.48
CA PHE A 6 -12.02 -3.00 -4.71
C PHE A 6 -10.60 -3.21 -4.18
N ALA A 7 -10.29 -4.41 -3.69
CA ALA A 7 -8.95 -4.74 -3.22
C ALA A 7 -7.90 -4.64 -4.35
N SER A 8 -8.21 -5.14 -5.54
CA SER A 8 -7.30 -5.08 -6.69
C SER A 8 -7.11 -3.66 -7.22
N ALA A 9 -8.18 -2.87 -7.31
CA ALA A 9 -8.09 -1.47 -7.73
C ALA A 9 -7.26 -0.63 -6.73
N GLY A 10 -7.43 -0.87 -5.43
CA GLY A 10 -6.64 -0.23 -4.38
C GLY A 10 -5.16 -0.62 -4.44
N ALA A 11 -4.85 -1.91 -4.65
CA ALA A 11 -3.47 -2.37 -4.78
C ALA A 11 -2.76 -1.78 -6.02
N SER A 12 -3.44 -1.72 -7.17
CA SER A 12 -2.86 -1.16 -8.40
C SER A 12 -2.62 0.34 -8.29
N SER A 13 -3.54 1.10 -7.68
CA SER A 13 -3.37 2.55 -7.49
C SER A 13 -2.22 2.86 -6.54
N ALA A 14 -2.10 2.13 -5.43
CA ALA A 14 -0.97 2.29 -4.51
C ALA A 14 0.39 2.02 -5.18
N TYR A 15 0.48 0.97 -6.01
CA TYR A 15 1.70 0.66 -6.76
C TYR A 15 2.08 1.78 -7.73
N LEU A 16 1.09 2.35 -8.45
CA LEU A 16 1.32 3.49 -9.35
C LEU A 16 1.82 4.72 -8.57
N THR A 17 1.17 5.05 -7.46
CA THR A 17 1.56 6.17 -6.59
C THR A 17 3.01 6.05 -6.10
N VAL A 18 3.41 4.86 -5.64
CA VAL A 18 4.81 4.60 -5.24
C VAL A 18 5.76 4.69 -6.43
N SER A 19 5.34 4.25 -7.62
CA SER A 19 6.18 4.32 -8.81
C SER A 19 6.33 5.75 -9.36
N GLU A 20 5.40 6.66 -9.06
CA GLU A 20 5.40 8.04 -9.60
C GLU A 20 6.00 9.07 -8.63
N ILE A 21 5.88 8.88 -7.31
CA ILE A 21 6.41 9.82 -6.31
C ILE A 21 7.94 9.80 -6.22
N PHE A 22 8.56 8.65 -6.49
CA PHE A 22 9.99 8.46 -6.23
C PHE A 22 10.85 8.53 -7.51
N PRO A 23 12.03 9.17 -7.45
CA PRO A 23 12.96 9.25 -8.56
C PRO A 23 13.47 7.85 -8.97
N LEU A 24 13.85 7.70 -10.24
CA LEU A 24 14.13 6.40 -10.87
C LEU A 24 15.27 5.65 -10.19
N GLU A 25 16.24 6.37 -9.63
CA GLU A 25 17.45 5.84 -8.99
C GLU A 25 17.14 5.00 -7.73
N ILE A 26 16.06 5.30 -7.02
CA ILE A 26 15.68 4.61 -5.77
C ILE A 26 14.39 3.79 -5.88
N ARG A 27 13.69 3.87 -7.02
CA ARG A 27 12.36 3.27 -7.21
C ARG A 27 12.34 1.76 -6.96
N SER A 28 13.39 1.04 -7.38
CA SER A 28 13.50 -0.41 -7.16
C SER A 28 13.57 -0.78 -5.68
N GLN A 29 14.31 0.00 -4.89
CA GLN A 29 14.43 -0.19 -3.45
C GLN A 29 13.11 0.08 -2.75
N VAL A 30 12.44 1.19 -3.09
CA VAL A 30 11.14 1.57 -2.51
C VAL A 30 10.07 0.52 -2.81
N ILE A 31 9.97 0.05 -4.07
CA ILE A 31 9.03 -1.01 -4.46
C ILE A 31 9.33 -2.29 -3.65
N GLY A 32 10.60 -2.64 -3.48
CA GLY A 32 11.03 -3.79 -2.69
C GLY A 32 10.58 -3.69 -1.22
N TYR A 33 10.74 -2.53 -0.58
CA TYR A 33 10.31 -2.32 0.80
C TYR A 33 8.78 -2.39 0.95
N VAL A 34 8.04 -1.77 0.04
CA VAL A 34 6.56 -1.82 0.04
C VAL A 34 6.08 -3.25 -0.16
N PHE A 35 6.70 -4.00 -1.08
CA PHE A 35 6.40 -5.40 -1.31
C PHE A 35 6.70 -6.28 -0.09
N ALA A 36 7.85 -6.10 0.55
CA ALA A 36 8.22 -6.87 1.74
C ALA A 36 7.23 -6.66 2.91
N VAL A 37 6.82 -5.42 3.16
CA VAL A 37 5.82 -5.11 4.19
C VAL A 37 4.45 -5.72 3.84
N GLY A 38 4.02 -5.56 2.59
CA GLY A 38 2.78 -6.16 2.10
C GLY A 38 2.76 -7.69 2.23
N GLN A 39 3.90 -8.32 1.92
CA GLN A 39 4.04 -9.78 2.02
C GLN A 39 4.08 -10.26 3.47
N GLY A 40 4.70 -9.49 4.38
CA GLY A 40 4.68 -9.75 5.82
C GLY A 40 3.26 -9.76 6.39
N ALA A 41 2.45 -8.75 6.05
CA ALA A 41 1.04 -8.72 6.44
C ALA A 41 0.24 -9.86 5.77
N GLY A 42 0.48 -10.11 4.48
CA GLY A 42 -0.18 -11.18 3.72
C GLY A 42 0.14 -12.58 4.23
N ALA A 43 1.32 -12.81 4.80
CA ALA A 43 1.72 -14.10 5.37
C ALA A 43 1.01 -14.41 6.69
N ILE A 44 0.66 -13.39 7.46
CA ILE A 44 -0.03 -13.54 8.75
C ILE A 44 -1.54 -13.77 8.54
N ALA A 45 -2.11 -13.23 7.46
CA ALA A 45 -3.55 -13.28 7.20
C ALA A 45 -4.16 -14.70 7.17
N PRO A 46 -3.57 -15.73 6.53
CA PRO A 46 -4.11 -17.09 6.54
C PRO A 46 -4.09 -17.73 7.93
N VAL A 47 -3.03 -17.48 8.72
CA VAL A 47 -2.89 -18.04 10.06
C VAL A 47 -3.93 -17.42 11.01
N LEU A 48 -4.10 -16.09 10.91
CA LEU A 48 -5.13 -15.37 11.65
C LEU A 48 -6.54 -15.82 11.23
N TYR A 49 -6.79 -15.97 9.93
CA TYR A 49 -8.09 -16.43 9.44
C TYR A 49 -8.40 -17.86 9.89
N ALA A 50 -7.40 -18.76 9.90
CA ALA A 50 -7.53 -20.11 10.40
C ALA A 50 -7.84 -20.15 11.90
N SER A 51 -7.19 -19.31 12.71
CA SER A 51 -7.45 -19.25 14.16
C SER A 51 -8.84 -18.67 14.48
N LEU A 52 -9.35 -17.75 13.66
CA LEU A 52 -10.70 -17.21 13.81
C LEU A 52 -11.79 -18.21 13.43
N ILE A 53 -11.51 -19.18 12.55
CA ILE A 53 -12.46 -20.25 12.18
C ILE A 53 -12.58 -21.28 13.31
N GLY A 54 -11.47 -21.66 13.95
CA GLY A 54 -11.44 -22.65 15.02
C GLY A 54 -12.14 -23.97 14.64
N ASP A 55 -13.02 -24.47 15.51
CA ASP A 55 -13.81 -25.69 15.28
C ASP A 55 -15.05 -25.50 14.38
N GLY A 56 -15.23 -24.31 13.77
CA GLY A 56 -16.34 -24.01 12.85
C GLY A 56 -17.74 -24.01 13.48
N SER A 57 -17.83 -24.23 14.80
CA SER A 57 -19.07 -24.34 15.56
C SER A 57 -19.74 -22.98 15.79
N ASP A 58 -18.95 -21.90 15.80
CA ASP A 58 -19.44 -20.56 16.10
C ASP A 58 -18.91 -19.53 15.10
N ARG A 59 -19.81 -18.70 14.55
CA ARG A 59 -19.48 -17.72 13.48
C ARG A 59 -19.14 -16.34 14.02
N GLY A 60 -19.41 -16.08 15.30
CA GLY A 60 -19.17 -14.79 15.95
C GLY A 60 -17.73 -14.26 15.82
N PRO A 61 -16.68 -15.08 16.03
CA PRO A 61 -15.28 -14.64 15.89
C PRO A 61 -14.94 -14.17 14.47
N LEU A 62 -15.46 -14.86 13.45
CA LEU A 62 -15.28 -14.47 12.05
C LEU A 62 -15.90 -13.10 11.75
N THR A 63 -17.13 -12.88 12.24
CA THR A 63 -17.86 -11.63 12.04
C THR A 63 -17.12 -10.45 12.66
N ILE A 64 -16.60 -10.60 13.88
CA ILE A 64 -15.75 -9.59 14.52
C ILE A 64 -14.45 -9.36 13.73
N GLY A 65 -13.82 -10.43 13.24
CA GLY A 65 -12.63 -10.33 12.37
C GLY A 65 -12.88 -9.48 11.13
N TYR A 66 -14.03 -9.65 10.46
CA TYR A 66 -14.40 -8.81 9.31
C TYR A 66 -14.63 -7.35 9.68
N TYR A 67 -15.25 -7.06 10.83
CA TYR A 67 -15.42 -5.67 11.31
C TYR A 67 -14.08 -5.01 11.59
N ILE A 68 -13.15 -5.72 12.25
CA ILE A 68 -11.80 -5.23 12.50
C ILE A 68 -11.08 -4.97 11.17
N GLY A 69 -11.12 -5.92 10.23
CA GLY A 69 -10.52 -5.76 8.90
C GLY A 69 -11.09 -4.56 8.13
N SER A 70 -12.41 -4.35 8.20
CA SER A 70 -13.04 -3.16 7.61
C SER A 70 -12.60 -1.86 8.28
N GLY A 71 -12.40 -1.86 9.60
CA GLY A 71 -11.86 -0.71 10.32
C GLY A 71 -10.44 -0.35 9.87
N VAL A 72 -9.57 -1.35 9.71
CA VAL A 72 -8.20 -1.16 9.20
C VAL A 72 -8.22 -0.56 7.79
N MET A 73 -9.08 -1.05 6.90
CA MET A 73 -9.24 -0.49 5.55
C MET A 73 -9.73 0.96 5.56
N MET A 74 -10.67 1.32 6.45
CA MET A 74 -11.12 2.70 6.62
C MET A 74 -10.01 3.63 7.11
N ILE A 75 -9.17 3.17 8.03
CA ILE A 75 -7.99 3.93 8.47
C ILE A 75 -7.04 4.17 7.30
N GLY A 76 -6.78 3.15 6.48
CA GLY A 76 -5.97 3.30 5.27
C GLY A 76 -6.54 4.34 4.29
N ALA A 77 -7.86 4.36 4.11
CA ALA A 77 -8.54 5.36 3.29
C ALA A 77 -8.38 6.79 3.88
N LEU A 78 -8.53 6.96 5.20
CA LEU A 78 -8.34 8.25 5.86
C LEU A 78 -6.89 8.75 5.74
N VAL A 79 -5.91 7.87 5.92
CA VAL A 79 -4.48 8.16 5.73
C VAL A 79 -4.22 8.64 4.30
N ALA A 80 -4.81 7.97 3.30
CA ALA A 80 -4.71 8.39 1.90
C ALA A 80 -5.38 9.74 1.63
N VAL A 81 -6.47 10.09 2.31
CA VAL A 81 -7.12 11.41 2.18
C VAL A 81 -6.28 12.53 2.79
N VAL A 82 -5.60 12.27 3.91
CA VAL A 82 -4.84 13.31 4.64
C VAL A 82 -3.42 13.50 4.10
N TRP A 83 -2.73 12.41 3.75
CA TRP A 83 -1.32 12.43 3.31
C TRP A 83 -1.11 11.94 1.88
N GLY A 84 -2.19 11.66 1.13
CA GLY A 84 -2.09 11.28 -0.26
C GLY A 84 -1.54 12.43 -1.11
N VAL A 85 -0.42 12.18 -1.78
CA VAL A 85 0.10 13.08 -2.81
C VAL A 85 -0.55 12.69 -4.14
N ALA A 86 -1.23 13.64 -4.77
CA ALA A 86 -1.76 13.46 -6.12
C ALA A 86 -0.60 13.39 -7.13
N ALA A 87 -0.16 12.18 -7.43
CA ALA A 87 0.86 11.89 -8.44
C ALA A 87 0.27 11.79 -9.86
N GLU A 88 -1.06 11.77 -10.00
CA GLU A 88 -1.75 11.59 -11.27
C GLU A 88 -1.35 12.63 -12.33
N ARG A 89 -0.93 12.14 -13.51
CA ARG A 89 -0.64 12.92 -14.73
C ARG A 89 0.42 14.02 -14.59
N LYS A 90 1.22 14.01 -13.53
CA LYS A 90 2.38 14.90 -13.43
C LYS A 90 3.62 14.19 -13.97
N GLY A 91 4.38 14.88 -14.83
CA GLY A 91 5.62 14.36 -15.37
C GLY A 91 6.63 14.12 -14.24
N LEU A 92 7.46 13.08 -14.39
CA LEU A 92 8.52 12.70 -13.44
C LEU A 92 9.48 13.87 -13.11
N GLU A 93 9.53 14.86 -14.00
CA GLU A 93 10.34 16.08 -13.96
C GLU A 93 9.68 17.27 -13.22
N ASP A 94 8.39 17.17 -12.87
CA ASP A 94 7.61 18.21 -12.19
C ASP A 94 7.39 17.89 -10.69
N ILE A 95 7.47 16.61 -10.30
CA ILE A 95 7.27 16.16 -8.91
C ILE A 95 8.58 16.15 -8.10
N VAL A 96 9.74 15.95 -8.75
CA VAL A 96 11.02 15.78 -8.06
C VAL A 96 12.13 16.50 -8.83
N ASP A 97 12.84 17.41 -8.18
CA ASP A 97 14.06 17.99 -8.74
C ASP A 97 15.14 16.88 -8.76
N PRO A 98 15.65 16.46 -9.94
CA PRO A 98 16.58 15.34 -10.02
C PRO A 98 17.85 15.67 -9.24
N LEU A 99 18.31 14.74 -8.40
CA LEU A 99 19.56 14.88 -7.61
C LEU A 99 20.80 15.16 -8.48
N THR A 100 20.71 14.98 -9.80
CA THR A 100 21.72 15.36 -10.79
C THR A 100 21.90 16.88 -10.96
N LYS A 101 21.02 17.74 -10.41
CA LYS A 101 21.17 19.20 -10.44
C LYS A 101 22.14 19.79 -9.42
N SER A 102 22.76 19.00 -8.54
CA SER A 102 23.99 19.45 -7.90
C SER A 102 25.16 19.21 -8.86
N THR A 103 25.33 20.10 -9.84
CA THR A 103 26.65 20.34 -10.41
C THR A 103 27.58 20.63 -9.24
N PRO A 104 28.60 19.81 -8.95
CA PRO A 104 29.67 20.23 -8.07
C PRO A 104 30.28 21.44 -8.77
N THR A 105 30.16 22.59 -8.12
CA THR A 105 30.83 23.82 -8.54
C THR A 105 32.31 23.48 -8.64
N ALA A 106 32.86 23.52 -9.85
CA ALA A 106 34.29 23.41 -10.06
C ALA A 106 34.95 24.53 -9.23
N LYS A 107 35.77 24.12 -8.26
CA LYS A 107 36.72 25.00 -7.59
C LYS A 107 38.07 24.29 -7.52
#